data_AF-A0A1H1GL04-F1
#
_entry.id   AF-A0A1H1GL04-F1
#
_cell.length_a   1.000
_cell.length_b   1.000
_cell.length_c   1.000
_cell.angle_alpha   90.00
_cell.angle_beta   90.00
_cell.angle_gamma   90.00
#
_symmetry.space_group_name_H-M   'P 1'
#
loop_
_entity.id
_entity.type
_entity.pdbx_description
1 polymer ?
#
loop_
_entity_poly.entity_id
_entity_poly.type
_entity_poly.pdbx_seq_one_letter_code
_entity_poly.pdbx_strand_id
1 'polypeptide(L)'
;MPEIQVNFGQLSAGAESLNQAATKIQSELDELEQMLKPLIETWDGAAKEQYYEAQRKWTESAQNMREIAAKMGMAVNAANESYQAGERANAAKFGG
;
A
#
# COMPACT_ATOMS: atom_id res chain seq x y z
N MET A 1 6.54 24.68 -13.24
CA MET A 1 6.64 23.92 -11.97
C MET A 1 5.33 23.34 -11.41
N PRO A 2 4.09 23.70 -11.84
CA PRO A 2 2.89 23.09 -11.25
C PRO A 2 2.70 21.63 -11.65
N GLU A 3 3.17 21.22 -12.84
CA GLU A 3 3.01 19.85 -13.34
C GLU A 3 3.75 18.80 -12.48
N ILE A 4 4.97 19.10 -12.03
CA ILE A 4 5.73 18.22 -11.13
C ILE A 4 5.04 18.11 -9.76
N GLN A 5 4.51 19.21 -9.23
CA GLN A 5 3.75 19.22 -7.98
C GLN A 5 2.44 18.41 -8.08
N VAL A 6 1.72 18.52 -9.20
CA VAL A 6 0.52 17.72 -9.48
C VAL A 6 0.85 16.22 -9.54
N ASN A 7 1.94 15.85 -10.20
CA ASN A 7 2.39 14.45 -10.27
C ASN A 7 2.71 13.87 -8.88
N PHE A 8 3.38 14.63 -7.99
CA PHE A 8 3.62 14.18 -6.61
C PHE A 8 2.32 14.02 -5.82
N GLY A 9 1.37 14.94 -5.98
CA GLY A 9 0.05 14.84 -5.37
C GLY A 9 -0.71 13.58 -5.82
N GLN A 10 -0.67 13.27 -7.11
CA GLN A 10 -1.30 12.06 -7.67
C GLN A 10 -0.62 10.77 -7.18
N LEU A 11 0.72 10.75 -7.08
CA LEU A 11 1.45 9.60 -6.54
C LEU A 11 1.13 9.37 -5.06
N SER A 12 1.04 10.44 -4.26
CA SER A 12 0.63 10.35 -2.86
C SER A 12 -0.80 9.82 -2.72
N ALA A 13 -1.73 10.33 -3.51
CA ALA A 13 -3.12 9.87 -3.52
C ALA A 13 -3.23 8.40 -3.93
N GLY A 14 -2.44 7.96 -4.91
CA GLY A 14 -2.36 6.56 -5.32
C GLY A 14 -1.83 5.64 -4.21
N ALA A 15 -0.78 6.05 -3.50
CA ALA A 15 -0.24 5.32 -2.36
C ALA A 15 -1.27 5.18 -1.22
N GLU A 16 -1.99 6.26 -0.90
CA GLU A 16 -3.06 6.24 0.10
C GLU A 16 -4.20 5.30 -0.32
N SER A 17 -4.61 5.36 -1.59
CA SER A 17 -5.63 4.47 -2.15
C SER A 17 -5.24 2.98 -2.04
N LEU A 18 -3.97 2.65 -2.33
CA LEU A 18 -3.46 1.28 -2.17
C LEU A 18 -3.51 0.82 -0.71
N ASN A 19 -3.13 1.69 0.23
CA ASN A 19 -3.17 1.37 1.65
C ASN A 19 -4.60 1.15 2.16
N GLN A 20 -5.54 2.00 1.72
CA GLN A 20 -6.96 1.84 2.04
C GLN A 20 -7.51 0.52 1.47
N ALA A 21 -7.20 0.19 0.21
CA ALA A 21 -7.61 -1.06 -0.41
C ALA A 21 -7.04 -2.28 0.34
N ALA A 22 -5.76 -2.25 0.72
CA ALA A 22 -5.14 -3.33 1.48
C ALA A 22 -5.74 -3.50 2.88
N THR A 23 -6.09 -2.39 3.54
CA THR A 23 -6.76 -2.41 4.84
C THR A 23 -8.16 -3.00 4.74
N LYS A 24 -8.93 -2.58 3.72
CA LYS A 24 -10.27 -3.11 3.47
C LYS A 24 -10.25 -4.61 3.19
N ILE A 25 -9.32 -5.06 2.35
CA ILE A 25 -9.13 -6.49 2.08
C ILE A 25 -8.82 -7.25 3.37
N GLN A 26 -7.90 -6.75 4.20
CA GLN A 26 -7.61 -7.38 5.49
C GLN A 26 -8.87 -7.52 6.36
N SER A 27 -9.68 -6.46 6.49
CA SER A 27 -10.91 -6.52 7.29
C SER A 27 -11.94 -7.52 6.77
N GLU A 28 -12.18 -7.55 5.45
CA GLU A 28 -13.10 -8.52 4.84
C GLU A 28 -12.63 -9.97 5.06
N LEU A 29 -11.32 -10.20 5.04
CA LEU A 29 -10.73 -11.51 5.32
C LEU A 29 -10.85 -11.88 6.79
N ASP A 30 -10.59 -10.95 7.71
CA ASP A 30 -10.74 -11.19 9.15
C ASP A 30 -12.20 -11.52 9.51
N GLU A 31 -13.17 -10.88 8.86
CA GLU A 31 -14.60 -11.19 8.97
C GLU A 31 -14.92 -12.59 8.41
N LEU A 32 -14.39 -12.92 7.22
CA LEU A 32 -14.54 -14.23 6.62
C LEU A 32 -13.98 -15.34 7.52
N GLU A 33 -12.79 -15.13 8.10
CA GLU A 33 -12.15 -16.06 9.03
C GLU A 33 -13.01 -16.32 10.26
N GLN A 34 -13.62 -15.27 10.83
CA GLN A 34 -14.51 -15.41 11.99
C GLN A 34 -15.76 -16.23 11.64
N MET A 35 -16.35 -16.00 10.46
CA MET A 35 -17.51 -16.75 9.99
C MET A 35 -17.17 -18.22 9.69
N LEU A 36 -15.98 -18.48 9.14
CA LEU A 36 -15.56 -19.82 8.76
C LEU A 36 -15.04 -20.65 9.94
N LYS A 37 -14.59 -20.02 11.03
CA LYS A 37 -14.03 -20.70 12.20
C LYS A 37 -14.83 -21.93 12.69
N PRO A 38 -16.16 -21.87 12.91
CA PRO A 38 -16.94 -23.04 13.31
C PRO A 38 -17.14 -24.08 12.19
N LEU A 39 -17.11 -23.66 10.93
CA LEU A 39 -17.29 -24.53 9.76
C LEU A 39 -16.01 -25.29 9.41
N ILE A 40 -14.86 -24.66 9.62
CA ILE A 40 -13.55 -25.27 9.42
C ILE A 40 -13.46 -26.53 10.26
N GLU A 41 -13.92 -26.56 11.51
CA GLU A 41 -13.86 -27.76 12.35
C GLU A 41 -14.57 -28.96 11.70
N THR A 42 -15.65 -28.72 10.96
CA THR A 42 -16.45 -29.76 10.27
C THR A 42 -15.91 -30.15 8.90
N TRP A 43 -14.90 -29.46 8.37
CA TRP A 43 -14.29 -29.78 7.08
C TRP A 43 -13.29 -30.92 7.18
N ASP A 44 -13.25 -31.72 6.13
CA ASP A 44 -12.25 -32.77 5.93
C ASP A 44 -10.83 -32.17 5.77
N GLY A 45 -9.79 -32.96 6.04
CA GLY A 45 -8.40 -32.47 6.07
C GLY A 45 -7.94 -31.74 4.81
N ALA A 46 -8.35 -32.20 3.61
CA ALA A 46 -7.98 -31.56 2.35
C ALA A 46 -8.63 -30.18 2.15
N ALA A 47 -9.88 -30.01 2.58
CA ALA A 47 -10.58 -28.73 2.47
C ALA A 47 -10.00 -27.69 3.44
N LYS A 48 -9.59 -28.12 4.65
CA LYS A 48 -8.84 -27.29 5.60
C LYS A 48 -7.52 -26.81 5.00
N GLU A 49 -6.76 -27.70 4.37
CA GLU A 49 -5.47 -27.37 3.76
C GLU A 49 -5.62 -26.33 2.65
N GLN A 50 -6.55 -26.53 1.72
CA GLN A 50 -6.83 -25.58 0.63
C GLN A 50 -7.26 -24.20 1.16
N TYR A 51 -8.05 -24.18 2.24
CA TYR A 51 -8.42 -22.93 2.90
C TYR A 51 -7.20 -22.20 3.47
N TYR A 52 -6.32 -22.90 4.21
CA TYR A 52 -5.12 -22.27 4.77
C TYR A 52 -4.14 -21.79 3.68
N GLU A 53 -4.06 -22.48 2.55
CA GLU A 53 -3.27 -22.02 1.40
C GLU A 53 -3.83 -20.73 0.82
N ALA A 54 -5.14 -20.67 0.60
CA ALA A 54 -5.80 -19.45 0.17
C ALA A 54 -5.58 -18.34 1.21
N GLN A 55 -5.66 -18.68 2.50
CA GLN A 55 -5.45 -17.76 3.61
C GLN A 55 -4.12 -17.06 3.57
N ARG A 56 -3.07 -17.86 3.42
CA ARG A 56 -1.73 -17.35 3.29
C ARG A 56 -1.61 -16.43 2.07
N LYS A 57 -2.14 -16.85 0.92
CA LYS A 57 -2.02 -16.10 -0.35
C LYS A 57 -2.67 -14.72 -0.30
N TRP A 58 -3.89 -14.61 0.24
CA TRP A 58 -4.55 -13.32 0.33
C TRP A 58 -3.88 -12.41 1.36
N THR A 59 -3.37 -12.97 2.45
CA THR A 59 -2.68 -12.22 3.52
C THR A 59 -1.36 -11.65 3.01
N GLU A 60 -0.58 -12.47 2.31
CA GLU A 60 0.65 -12.04 1.63
C GLU A 60 0.37 -10.93 0.61
N SER A 61 -0.71 -11.06 -0.16
CA SER A 61 -1.10 -10.06 -1.16
C SER A 61 -1.45 -8.71 -0.50
N ALA A 62 -2.20 -8.73 0.61
CA ALA A 62 -2.53 -7.53 1.37
C ALA A 62 -1.29 -6.87 1.98
N GLN A 63 -0.36 -7.66 2.52
CA GLN A 63 0.92 -7.16 3.02
C GLN A 63 1.75 -6.51 1.91
N ASN A 64 1.86 -7.15 0.74
CA ASN A 64 2.60 -6.61 -0.39
C ASN A 64 2.02 -5.25 -0.86
N MET A 65 0.69 -5.12 -0.94
CA MET A 65 0.06 -3.83 -1.27
C MET A 65 0.43 -2.72 -0.28
N ARG A 66 0.45 -3.03 1.03
CA ARG A 66 0.90 -2.09 2.07
C ARG A 66 2.38 -1.72 1.91
N GLU A 67 3.24 -2.68 1.59
CA GLU A 67 4.65 -2.41 1.33
C GLU A 67 4.88 -1.53 0.11
N ILE A 68 4.14 -1.77 -0.98
CA ILE A 68 4.21 -0.95 -2.19
C ILE A 68 3.76 0.47 -1.87
N ALA A 69 2.64 0.64 -1.17
CA ALA A 69 2.16 1.95 -0.74
C ALA A 69 3.20 2.70 0.11
N ALA A 70 3.84 2.01 1.06
CA ALA A 70 4.89 2.59 1.89
C ALA A 70 6.11 3.01 1.05
N LYS A 71 6.56 2.15 0.13
CA LYS A 71 7.67 2.45 -0.80
C LYS A 71 7.37 3.65 -1.69
N MET A 72 6.14 3.75 -2.20
CA MET A 72 5.68 4.91 -2.97
C MET A 72 5.72 6.19 -2.12
N GLY A 73 5.23 6.16 -0.88
CA GLY A 73 5.28 7.30 0.03
C GLY A 73 6.71 7.79 0.29
N MET A 74 7.64 6.89 0.56
CA MET A 74 9.06 7.25 0.73
C MET A 74 9.66 7.86 -0.54
N ALA A 75 9.37 7.28 -1.71
CA ALA A 75 9.87 7.78 -2.98
C ALA A 75 9.35 9.19 -3.30
N VAL A 76 8.06 9.45 -3.04
CA VAL A 76 7.46 10.79 -3.21
C VAL A 76 8.12 11.81 -2.28
N ASN A 77 8.36 11.47 -1.03
CA ASN A 77 9.03 12.37 -0.08
C ASN A 77 10.46 12.69 -0.50
N ALA A 78 11.25 11.68 -0.87
CA ALA A 78 12.62 11.87 -1.34
C ALA A 78 12.68 12.74 -2.61
N ALA A 79 11.75 12.53 -3.55
CA ALA A 79 11.66 13.34 -4.76
C ALA A 79 11.27 14.79 -4.46
N ASN A 80 10.37 15.02 -3.49
CA ASN A 80 9.98 16.36 -3.06
C ASN A 80 11.17 17.12 -2.44
N GLU A 81 11.93 16.47 -1.55
CA GLU A 81 13.13 17.05 -0.93
C GLU A 81 14.19 17.42 -1.97
N SER A 82 14.48 16.51 -2.91
CA SER A 82 15.43 16.76 -3.99
C SER A 82 14.98 17.92 -4.88
N TYR A 83 13.67 18.01 -5.17
CA TYR A 83 13.11 19.11 -5.96
C TYR A 83 13.27 20.45 -5.25
N GLN A 84 12.89 20.53 -3.96
CA GLN A 84 13.04 21.75 -3.17
C GLN A 84 14.50 22.18 -2.99
N ALA A 85 15.43 21.22 -2.89
CA ALA A 85 16.87 21.52 -2.84
C ALA A 85 17.37 22.13 -4.17
N GLY A 86 16.94 21.57 -5.30
CA GLY A 86 17.26 22.10 -6.63
C GLY A 86 16.71 23.51 -6.84
N GLU A 87 15.45 23.74 -6.45
CA GLU A 87 14.82 25.07 -6.52
C GLU A 87 15.56 26.11 -5.68
N ARG A 88 15.92 25.77 -4.43
CA ARG A 88 16.73 26.66 -3.57
C ARG A 88 18.10 26.96 -4.17
N ALA A 89 18.77 25.96 -4.73
CA ALA A 89 20.07 26.14 -5.37
C ALA A 89 19.99 27.01 -6.63
N ASN A 90 18.93 26.87 -7.43
CA ASN A 90 18.70 27.71 -8.60
C ASN A 90 18.33 29.14 -8.19
N ALA A 91 17.43 29.31 -7.24
CA ALA A 91 17.06 30.63 -6.70
C ALA A 91 18.28 31.38 -6.14
N ALA A 92 19.19 30.69 -5.43
CA ALA A 92 20.42 31.28 -4.93
C ALA A 92 21.40 31.72 -6.04
N LYS A 93 21.33 31.12 -7.24
CA LYS A 93 22.15 31.50 -8.40
C LYS A 93 21.57 32.65 -9.23
N PHE A 94 20.25 32.82 -9.21
CA PHE A 94 19.56 33.86 -9.99
C PHE A 94 19.12 35.08 -9.16
N GLY A 95 19.13 34.98 -7.83
CA GLY A 95 18.77 36.05 -6.89
C GLY A 95 19.97 36.72 -6.19
N GLY A 96 21.19 36.46 -6.65
CA GLY A 96 22.43 37.11 -6.21
C GLY A 96 23.03 38.00 -7.30
#